data_AF-A0A544YVM8-F1
#
_entry.id   AF-A0A544YVM8-F1
#
_cell.length_a   1.000
_cell.length_b   1.000
_cell.length_c   1.000
_cell.angle_alpha   90.00
_cell.angle_beta   90.00
_cell.angle_gamma   90.00
#
_symmetry.space_group_name_H-M   'P 1'
#
loop_
_entity.id
_entity.type
_entity.pdbx_description
1 polymer ?
#
loop_
_entity_poly.entity_id
_entity_poly.type
_entity_poly.pdbx_seq_one_letter_code
_entity_poly.pdbx_strand_id
1 'polypeptide(L)' 'MCPKTQENGRAPSLARLEARIAYEMLTERLPGLRLAPEYTPVYQPSFFFRGLEALDLEWDATT' A
#
# COMPACT_ATOMS: atom_id res chain seq x y z
N MET A 1 -8.93 0.70 38.27
CA MET A 1 -8.08 1.50 37.37
C MET A 1 -6.91 0.62 36.96
N CYS A 2 -6.98 -0.06 35.81
CA CYS A 2 -5.94 -0.99 35.39
C CYS A 2 -4.74 -0.21 34.82
N PRO A 3 -3.50 -0.50 35.25
CA PRO A 3 -2.33 0.18 34.76
C PRO A 3 -2.10 -0.18 33.28
N LYS A 4 -1.89 0.83 32.43
CA LYS A 4 -1.44 0.62 31.05
C LYS A 4 0.03 0.23 31.13
N THR A 5 0.32 -1.06 30.99
CA THR A 5 1.68 -1.56 30.73
C THR A 5 2.23 -0.82 29.52
N GLN A 6 3.19 0.06 29.76
CA GLN A 6 4.08 0.62 28.75
C GLN A 6 5.07 -0.49 28.41
N GLU A 7 4.85 -1.19 27.30
CA GLU A 7 5.78 -2.21 26.79
C GLU A 7 6.60 -1.62 25.63
N ASN A 8 7.92 -1.56 25.84
CA ASN A 8 8.92 -1.19 24.85
C ASN A 8 8.78 -2.01 23.55
N GLY A 9 8.77 -1.35 22.39
CA GLY A 9 8.90 -2.00 21.07
C GLY A 9 7.57 -2.32 20.39
N ARG A 10 6.76 -1.30 20.09
CA ARG A 10 5.49 -1.51 19.38
C ARG A 10 5.77 -2.04 17.97
N ALA A 11 5.61 -3.34 17.77
CA ALA A 11 5.54 -3.93 16.44
C ALA A 11 4.52 -3.14 15.61
N PRO A 12 4.83 -2.81 14.34
CA PRO A 12 3.85 -2.15 13.49
C PRO A 12 2.56 -2.97 13.50
N SER A 13 1.41 -2.30 13.60
CA SER A 13 0.12 -2.96 13.39
C SER A 13 0.17 -3.79 12.12
N LEU A 14 -0.47 -4.95 12.07
CA LEU A 14 -0.42 -5.87 10.93
C LEU A 14 -0.51 -5.14 9.57
N ALA A 15 -1.50 -4.24 9.40
CA ALA A 15 -1.68 -3.45 8.19
C ALA A 15 -0.46 -2.61 7.76
N ARG A 16 0.33 -2.10 8.71
CA ARG A 16 1.57 -1.35 8.43
C ARG A 16 2.69 -2.28 7.96
N LEU A 17 2.77 -3.48 8.53
CA LEU A 17 3.75 -4.48 8.10
C LEU A 17 3.42 -4.97 6.69
N GLU A 18 2.15 -5.25 6.41
CA GLU A 18 1.68 -5.66 5.08
C GLU A 18 1.96 -4.59 4.04
N ALA A 19 1.62 -3.33 4.32
CA ALA A 19 1.90 -2.22 3.39
C ALA A 19 3.40 -2.07 3.10
N ARG A 20 4.26 -2.21 4.13
CA ARG A 20 5.71 -2.14 3.95
C ARG A 20 6.21 -3.26 3.05
N ILE A 21 5.85 -4.51 3.34
CA ILE A 21 6.29 -5.67 2.54
C ILE A 21 5.81 -5.53 1.10
N ALA A 22 4.53 -5.17 0.89
CA ALA A 22 4.00 -4.99 -0.45
C ALA A 22 4.76 -3.90 -1.21
N TYR A 23 5.04 -2.76 -0.58
CA TYR A 23 5.77 -1.66 -1.19
C TYR A 23 7.22 -2.05 -1.54
N GLU A 24 7.97 -2.63 -0.60
CA GLU A 24 9.34 -3.10 -0.82
C GLU A 24 9.39 -4.07 -2.01
N MET A 25 8.56 -5.11 -1.99
CA MET A 25 8.51 -6.12 -3.06
C MET A 25 8.13 -5.54 -4.42
N LEU A 26 7.20 -4.59 -4.48
CA LEU A 26 6.81 -3.94 -5.73
C LEU A 26 7.98 -3.15 -6.32
N THR A 27 8.66 -2.36 -5.49
CA THR A 27 9.79 -1.52 -5.93
C THR A 27 11.03 -2.33 -6.33
N GLU A 28 11.27 -3.48 -5.69
CA GLU A 28 12.39 -4.36 -6.04
C GLU A 28 12.15 -5.12 -7.35
N ARG A 29 10.90 -5.52 -7.62
CA ARG A 29 10.58 -6.46 -8.71
C ARG A 29 10.08 -5.80 -9.98
N LEU A 30 9.53 -4.58 -9.88
CA LEU A 30 8.94 -3.86 -11.01
C LEU A 30 9.78 -2.59 -11.27
N PRO A 31 10.90 -2.70 -12.01
CA PRO A 31 11.72 -1.53 -12.34
C PRO A 31 10.90 -0.54 -13.17
N GLY A 32 11.08 0.76 -12.89
CA GLY A 32 10.34 1.80 -13.60
C GLY A 32 8.84 1.84 -13.33
N LEU A 33 8.36 1.23 -12.23
CA LEU A 33 6.94 1.22 -11.85
C LEU A 33 6.37 2.65 -11.79
N ARG A 34 5.31 2.88 -12.54
CA ARG A 34 4.64 4.18 -12.66
C ARG A 34 3.16 3.99 -12.97
N LEU A 35 2.38 5.06 -12.81
CA LEU A 35 1.00 5.08 -13.29
C LEU A 35 0.98 4.90 -14.81
N ALA A 36 -0.03 4.18 -15.31
CA ALA A 36 -0.29 4.14 -16.74
C ALA A 36 -0.59 5.58 -17.26
N PRO A 37 -0.20 5.92 -18.49
CA PRO A 37 -0.56 7.20 -19.10
C PRO A 37 -2.07 7.41 -19.09
N GLU A 38 -2.50 8.65 -18.84
CA GLU A 38 -3.92 9.04 -18.77
C GLU A 38 -4.75 8.33 -17.67
N TYR A 39 -4.11 7.61 -16.73
CA TYR A 39 -4.83 6.99 -15.62
C TYR A 39 -5.58 8.03 -14.79
N THR A 40 -6.90 7.88 -14.73
CA THR A 40 -7.79 8.72 -13.93
C THR A 40 -8.40 7.88 -12.80
N PRO A 41 -8.14 8.22 -11.53
CA PRO A 41 -8.63 7.44 -10.38
C PRO A 41 -10.17 7.35 -10.32
N VAL A 42 -10.69 6.13 -10.29
CA VAL A 42 -12.10 5.86 -9.96
C VAL A 42 -12.16 5.28 -8.56
N TYR A 43 -13.00 5.87 -7.70
CA TYR A 43 -13.16 5.44 -6.32
C TYR A 43 -14.43 4.63 -6.14
N GLN A 44 -14.34 3.58 -5.32
CA GLN A 44 -15.49 2.78 -4.94
C GLN A 44 -16.56 3.66 -4.26
N PRO A 45 -17.86 3.44 -4.53
CA PRO A 45 -18.95 4.21 -3.92
C PRO A 45 -19.16 3.77 -2.46
N SER A 46 -18.26 4.19 -1.58
CA SER A 46 -18.29 3.88 -0.15
C SER A 46 -18.31 5.15 0.68
N PHE A 47 -19.18 5.17 1.70
CA PHE A 47 -19.29 6.30 2.62
C PHE A 47 -18.16 6.30 3.67
N PHE A 48 -17.61 5.13 3.99
CA PHE A 48 -16.62 4.97 5.06
C PHE A 48 -15.20 4.81 4.56
N PHE A 49 -15.03 4.23 3.38
CA PHE A 49 -13.72 3.90 2.83
C PHE A 49 -13.47 4.69 1.57
N ARG A 50 -12.24 5.16 1.40
CA ARG A 50 -11.75 5.72 0.15
C ARG A 50 -10.82 4.70 -0.49
N GLY A 51 -11.39 3.80 -1.27
CA GLY A 51 -10.66 2.78 -2.04
C GLY A 51 -10.76 3.07 -3.53
N LEU A 52 -9.68 2.84 -4.26
CA LEU A 52 -9.71 2.84 -5.72
C LEU A 52 -10.41 1.57 -6.21
N GLU A 53 -11.15 1.66 -7.32
CA GLU A 53 -11.70 0.48 -8.00
C GLU A 53 -10.59 -0.35 -8.66
N ALA A 54 -9.61 0.33 -9.26
CA ALA A 54 -8.40 -0.25 -9.84
C ALA A 54 -7.25 0.75 -9.74
N LEU A 55 -6.01 0.27 -9.88
CA LEU A 55 -4.81 1.11 -9.97
C LEU A 55 -4.00 0.64 -11.18
N ASP A 56 -4.10 1.39 -12.28
CA ASP A 56 -3.45 1.01 -13.53
C ASP A 56 -1.99 1.46 -13.52
N LEU A 57 -1.09 0.50 -13.69
CA LEU A 57 0.35 0.67 -13.59
C LEU A 57 1.06 0.10 -14.81
N GLU A 58 2.18 0.71 -15.15
CA GLU A 58 3.13 0.21 -16.14
C GLU A 58 4.53 0.14 -15.52
N TRP A 59 5.35 -0.77 -16.02
CA TRP A 59 6.74 -0.97 -15.58
C TRP A 59 7.61 -1.42 -16.75
N ASP A 60 8.91 -1.34 -16.58
CA ASP A 60 9.87 -1.76 -17.60
C ASP A 60 9.96 -3.28 -17.66
N ALA A 61 9.97 -3.85 -18.87
CA ALA A 61 10.13 -5.28 -19.04
C ALA A 61 11.51 -5.71 -18.52
N THR A 62 11.52 -6.67 -17.58
CA THR A 62 12.77 -7.30 -17.13
C THR A 62 13.27 -8.19 -18.27
N THR A 63 14.27 -7.70 -19.01
CA THR A 63 15.00 -8.47 -20.03
C THR A 63 15.96 -9.44 -19.36
#